data_AF-A0A1B0DJU6-F1
#
_entry.id   AF-A0A1B0DJU6-F1
#
_cell.length_a   1.000
_cell.length_b   1.000
_cell.length_c   1.000
_cell.angle_alpha   90.00
_cell.angle_beta   90.00
_cell.angle_gamma   90.00
#
_symmetry.space_group_name_H-M   'P 1'
#
loop_
_entity.id
_entity.type
_entity.pdbx_description
1 polymer ?
#
loop_
_entity_poly.entity_id
_entity_poly.type
_entity_poly.pdbx_seq_one_letter_code
_entity_poly.pdbx_strand_id
1 'polypeptide(L)'
;MALQGTIILEEASGSSSSSDIDNPEGEIREAIQKIKDYVLRHFTTAILREAHQGRLTYYIPTTNLTWSTMFGLMENAKENLKIESYSLSQTSLEQVFLSFTKKQREESADSS
;
A
#
# COMPACT_ATOMS: atom_id res chain seq x y z
N MET A 1 -13.18 14.71 6.43
CA MET A 1 -12.91 14.38 5.01
C MET A 1 -12.08 13.11 4.99
N ALA A 2 -12.60 12.02 4.40
CA ALA A 2 -11.87 10.76 4.34
C ALA A 2 -10.79 10.87 3.26
N LEU A 3 -9.53 10.91 3.69
CA LEU A 3 -8.38 10.82 2.80
C LEU A 3 -8.29 9.38 2.31
N GLN A 4 -8.72 9.14 1.07
CA GLN A 4 -8.49 7.87 0.40
C GLN A 4 -7.04 7.83 -0.08
N GLY A 5 -6.22 6.99 0.54
CA GLY A 5 -4.78 6.91 0.29
C GLY A 5 -4.38 5.58 -0.36
N THR A 6 -3.42 5.61 -1.29
CA THR A 6 -2.74 4.39 -1.74
C THR A 6 -1.30 4.38 -1.21
N ILE A 7 -0.90 3.31 -0.52
CA ILE A 7 0.50 3.06 -0.14
C ILE A 7 1.09 2.07 -1.11
N ILE A 8 2.17 2.45 -1.78
CA ILE A 8 3.00 1.55 -2.60
C ILE A 8 4.33 1.40 -1.87
N LEU A 9 4.72 0.16 -1.57
CA LEU A 9 6.03 -0.15 -0.98
C LEU A 9 6.83 -0.97 -1.99
N GLU A 10 8.10 -0.65 -2.18
CA GLU A 10 9.04 -1.35 -3.05
C GLU A 10 10.25 -1.79 -2.24
N GLU A 11 10.54 -3.10 -2.27
CA GLU A 11 11.71 -3.67 -1.60
C GLU A 11 13.00 -3.39 -2.36
N ALA A 12 14.09 -3.21 -1.62
CA ALA A 12 15.41 -2.91 -2.19
C ALA A 12 15.86 -4.01 -3.15
N SER A 13 15.98 -3.66 -4.42
CA SER A 13 16.59 -4.50 -5.45
C SER A 13 18.11 -4.58 -5.26
N GLY A 14 18.54 -5.39 -4.28
CA GLY A 14 19.80 -6.12 -4.39
C GLY A 14 20.87 -5.88 -3.32
N SER A 15 21.33 -6.99 -2.74
CA SER A 15 22.76 -7.30 -2.65
C SER A 15 22.95 -8.77 -2.26
N SER A 16 22.79 -9.67 -3.23
CA SER A 16 23.40 -10.99 -3.14
C SER A 16 24.90 -10.82 -3.38
N SER A 17 25.65 -10.52 -2.32
CA SER A 17 27.12 -10.61 -2.33
C SER A 17 27.63 -10.89 -0.93
N SER A 18 27.48 -12.14 -0.49
CA SER A 18 28.53 -12.94 0.15
C SER A 18 27.95 -14.24 0.73
N SER A 19 28.47 -15.35 0.21
CA SER A 19 28.85 -16.60 0.90
C SER A 19 27.93 -17.18 2.00
N ASP A 20 27.55 -18.44 1.75
CA ASP A 20 27.11 -19.47 2.70
C ASP A 20 25.59 -19.64 2.92
N ILE A 21 25.02 -20.62 2.18
CA ILE A 21 23.89 -21.52 2.51
C ILE A 21 22.85 -21.03 3.54
N ASP A 22 21.66 -20.58 3.09
CA ASP A 22 20.31 -21.07 3.47
C ASP A 22 19.19 -20.16 2.87
N ASN A 23 18.41 -20.67 1.91
CA ASN A 23 17.09 -20.19 1.49
C ASN A 23 16.82 -18.66 1.31
N PRO A 24 17.28 -18.02 0.21
CA PRO A 24 17.07 -16.60 -0.08
C PRO A 24 15.58 -16.20 -0.25
N GLU A 25 14.70 -17.15 -0.57
CA GLU A 25 13.26 -16.89 -0.66
C GLU A 25 12.59 -16.71 0.71
N GLY A 26 13.19 -17.26 1.78
CA GLY A 26 12.65 -17.16 3.14
C GLY A 26 12.78 -15.75 3.71
N GLU A 27 13.94 -15.13 3.53
CA GLU A 27 14.23 -13.78 4.03
C GLU A 27 13.32 -12.72 3.40
N ILE A 28 13.09 -12.83 2.08
CA ILE A 28 12.19 -11.92 1.35
C ILE A 28 10.75 -12.05 1.86
N ARG A 29 10.30 -13.29 2.09
CA ARG A 29 8.94 -13.52 2.61
C ARG A 29 8.77 -12.97 4.01
N GLU A 30 9.80 -13.07 4.85
CA GLU A 30 9.79 -12.52 6.21
C GLU A 30 9.78 -10.98 6.19
N ALA A 31 10.60 -10.35 5.34
CA ALA A 31 10.62 -8.89 5.18
C ALA A 31 9.25 -8.35 4.76
N ILE A 32 8.66 -8.96 3.72
CA ILE A 32 7.30 -8.64 3.26
C ILE A 32 6.30 -8.79 4.40
N GLN A 33 6.37 -9.86 5.19
CA GLN A 33 5.44 -10.07 6.30
C GLN A 33 5.59 -8.99 7.38
N LYS A 34 6.81 -8.59 7.74
CA LYS A 34 7.05 -7.49 8.71
C LYS A 34 6.45 -6.17 8.23
N ILE A 35 6.58 -5.86 6.94
CA ILE A 35 5.97 -4.67 6.33
C ILE A 35 4.45 -4.74 6.39
N LYS A 36 3.87 -5.89 6.02
CA LYS A 36 2.42 -6.10 6.11
C LYS A 36 1.90 -5.88 7.52
N ASP A 37 2.57 -6.46 8.51
CA ASP A 37 2.20 -6.33 9.91
C ASP A 37 2.32 -4.88 10.40
N TYR A 38 3.39 -4.17 10.01
CA TYR A 38 3.57 -2.77 10.35
C TYR A 38 2.45 -1.89 9.77
N VAL A 39 2.14 -2.05 8.49
CA VAL A 39 1.06 -1.32 7.82
C VAL A 39 -0.28 -1.62 8.51
N LEU A 40 -0.60 -2.88 8.78
CA LEU A 40 -1.88 -3.25 9.42
C LEU A 40 -2.00 -2.75 10.88
N ARG A 41 -0.88 -2.65 11.61
CA ARG A 41 -0.86 -2.10 12.99
C ARG A 41 -1.15 -0.60 13.00
N HIS A 42 -0.61 0.15 12.06
CA HIS A 42 -0.77 1.61 12.01
C HIS A 42 -1.98 2.07 11.19
N PHE A 43 -2.29 1.35 10.12
CA PHE A 43 -3.39 1.60 9.20
C PHE A 43 -4.38 0.43 9.28
N THR A 44 -5.20 0.43 10.33
CA THR A 44 -6.17 -0.65 10.61
C THR A 44 -7.23 -0.82 9.52
N THR A 45 -7.46 0.22 8.73
CA THR A 45 -8.39 0.24 7.60
C THR A 45 -7.72 -0.06 6.27
N ALA A 46 -6.39 -0.21 6.22
CA ALA A 46 -5.67 -0.51 4.99
C ALA A 46 -6.04 -1.88 4.45
N ILE A 47 -6.40 -1.94 3.17
CA ILE A 47 -6.77 -3.14 2.45
C ILE A 47 -5.67 -3.42 1.43
N LEU A 48 -5.01 -4.58 1.55
CA LEU A 48 -4.04 -5.02 0.54
C LEU A 48 -4.78 -5.30 -0.78
N ARG A 49 -4.47 -4.53 -1.82
CA ARG A 49 -5.04 -4.67 -3.16
C ARG A 49 -4.19 -5.56 -4.03
N GLU A 50 -2.88 -5.41 -3.93
CA GLU A 50 -1.92 -6.09 -4.79
C GLU A 50 -0.65 -6.38 -4.03
N ALA A 51 -0.09 -7.58 -4.25
CA ALA A 51 1.22 -7.97 -3.74
C ALA A 51 1.92 -8.76 -4.85
N HIS A 52 2.86 -8.12 -5.56
CA HIS A 52 3.52 -8.71 -6.71
C HIS A 52 4.99 -8.29 -6.78
N GLN A 53 5.91 -9.25 -6.95
CA GLN A 53 7.35 -9.00 -7.11
C GLN A 53 7.97 -8.09 -6.02
N GLY A 54 7.59 -8.25 -4.75
CA GLY A 54 8.09 -7.40 -3.66
C GLY A 54 7.47 -6.01 -3.61
N ARG A 55 6.50 -5.70 -4.48
CA ARG A 55 5.67 -4.50 -4.40
C ARG A 55 4.38 -4.79 -3.67
N LEU A 56 4.04 -3.95 -2.69
CA LEU A 56 2.78 -4.02 -1.94
C LEU A 56 1.95 -2.76 -2.18
N THR A 57 0.70 -2.94 -2.61
CA THR A 57 -0.24 -1.84 -2.84
C THR A 57 -1.39 -1.93 -1.83
N TYR A 58 -1.50 -0.94 -0.96
CA TYR A 58 -2.59 -0.84 0.02
C TYR A 58 -3.53 0.30 -0.32
N TYR A 59 -4.83 0.03 -0.18
CA TYR A 59 -5.88 1.03 -0.28
C TYR A 59 -6.42 1.36 1.11
N ILE A 60 -6.39 2.63 1.49
CA ILE A 60 -6.90 3.12 2.76
C ILE A 60 -8.21 3.88 2.50
N PRO A 61 -9.39 3.28 2.76
CA PRO A 61 -10.68 3.91 2.50
C PRO A 61 -10.97 5.06 3.47
N THR A 62 -10.56 4.93 4.72
CA THR A 62 -10.81 5.90 5.81
C THR A 62 -9.66 5.85 6.80
N THR A 63 -9.14 7.00 7.23
CA THR A 63 -8.11 7.04 8.28
C THR A 63 -8.27 8.32 9.09
N ASN A 64 -7.98 8.21 10.39
CA ASN A 64 -7.94 9.35 11.30
C ASN A 64 -6.54 9.98 11.36
N LEU A 65 -5.57 9.43 10.61
CA LEU A 65 -4.20 9.92 10.57
C LEU A 65 -4.09 11.11 9.62
N THR A 66 -3.25 12.07 9.97
CA THR A 66 -2.88 13.18 9.08
C THR A 66 -1.80 12.73 8.10
N TRP A 67 -1.68 13.39 6.94
CA TRP A 67 -0.60 13.13 5.98
C TRP A 67 0.77 13.15 6.62
N SER A 68 1.07 14.13 7.47
CA SER A 68 2.34 14.22 8.20
C SER A 68 2.60 12.99 9.06
N THR A 69 1.56 12.46 9.73
CA THR A 69 1.67 11.21 10.50
C THR A 69 1.90 10.02 9.58
N MET A 70 1.19 9.91 8.46
CA MET A 70 1.36 8.80 7.52
C MET A 70 2.75 8.77 6.91
N PHE A 71 3.26 9.93 6.46
CA PHE A 71 4.63 10.07 5.98
C PHE A 71 5.63 9.70 7.06
N GLY A 72 5.50 10.21 8.29
CA GLY A 72 6.40 9.86 9.39
C GLY A 72 6.40 8.37 9.74
N LEU A 73 5.23 7.71 9.70
CA LEU A 73 5.11 6.27 9.91
C LEU A 73 5.78 5.47 8.80
N MET A 74 5.63 5.89 7.55
CA MET A 74 6.29 5.23 6.41
C MET A 74 7.79 5.46 6.38
N GLU A 75 8.25 6.66 6.75
CA GLU A 75 9.69 6.94 6.87
C GLU A 75 10.33 6.05 7.94
N ASN A 76 9.67 5.92 9.10
CA ASN A 76 10.12 5.01 10.15
C ASN A 76 10.08 3.54 9.71
N ALA A 77 9.05 3.13 8.96
CA ALA A 77 8.99 1.80 8.37
C ALA A 77 10.17 1.58 7.41
N LYS A 78 10.48 2.57 6.58
CA LYS A 78 11.55 2.52 5.59
C LYS A 78 12.91 2.29 6.25
N GLU A 79 13.22 3.06 7.28
CA GLU A 79 14.46 2.92 8.05
C GLU A 79 14.55 1.57 8.79
N ASN A 80 13.45 1.12 9.40
CA ASN A 80 13.45 -0.10 10.22
C ASN A 80 13.30 -1.40 9.41
N LEU A 81 12.64 -1.35 8.26
CA LEU A 81 12.27 -2.51 7.43
C LEU A 81 13.03 -2.59 6.11
N LYS A 82 13.96 -1.65 5.86
CA LYS A 82 14.80 -1.59 4.64
C LYS A 82 14.01 -1.50 3.33
N ILE A 83 12.89 -0.77 3.36
CA ILE A 83 12.08 -0.50 2.15
C ILE A 83 12.90 0.43 1.23
N GLU A 84 12.93 0.16 -0.07
CA GLU A 84 13.64 0.99 -1.06
C GLU A 84 12.96 2.34 -1.23
N SER A 85 11.66 2.28 -1.51
CA SER A 85 10.83 3.43 -1.77
C SER A 85 9.41 3.19 -1.28
N TYR A 86 8.76 4.26 -0.82
CA TYR A 86 7.33 4.25 -0.57
C TYR A 86 6.68 5.42 -1.29
N SER A 87 5.43 5.23 -1.70
CA SER A 87 4.62 6.29 -2.29
C SER A 87 3.27 6.32 -1.58
N LEU A 88 2.88 7.52 -1.15
CA LEU A 88 1.55 7.80 -0.64
C LEU A 88 0.85 8.72 -1.63
N SER A 89 -0.28 8.29 -2.18
CA SER A 89 -1.07 9.10 -3.11
C SER A 89 -2.48 9.33 -2.58
N GLN A 90 -2.98 10.56 -2.74
CA GLN A 90 -4.35 10.92 -2.41
C GLN A 90 -5.25 10.65 -3.63
N THR A 91 -6.38 9.99 -3.43
CA THR A 91 -7.46 10.02 -4.42
C THR A 91 -8.22 11.34 -4.24
N SER A 92 -8.23 12.19 -5.27
CA SER A 92 -8.88 13.50 -5.19
C SER A 92 -10.39 13.34 -4.99
N LEU A 93 -11.02 14.37 -4.41
CA LEU A 93 -12.47 14.41 -4.24
C LEU A 93 -13.22 14.26 -5.58
N GLU A 94 -12.61 14.73 -6.68
CA GLU A 94 -13.12 14.54 -8.05
C GLU A 94 -13.21 13.07 -8.46
N GLN A 95 -12.21 12.24 -8.16
CA GLN A 95 -12.25 10.80 -8.47
C GLN A 95 -13.33 10.05 -7.67
N VAL A 96 -13.53 10.44 -6.41
CA VAL A 96 -14.65 9.96 -5.58
C VAL A 96 -15.98 10.38 -6.17
N PHE A 97 -16.10 11.64 -6.59
CA PHE A 97 -17.31 12.19 -7.23
C PHE A 97 -17.61 11.50 -8.58
N LEU A 98 -16.60 11.21 -9.40
CA LEU A 98 -16.75 10.43 -10.63
C LEU A 98 -17.18 8.98 -10.37
N SER A 99 -16.69 8.36 -9.29
CA SER A 99 -17.09 7.00 -8.91
C SER A 99 -18.55 6.94 -8.42
N PHE A 100 -19.03 7.98 -7.75
CA PHE A 100 -20.45 8.11 -7.38
C PHE A 100 -21.36 8.37 -8.59
N THR A 101 -20.92 9.17 -9.56
CA THR A 101 -21.72 9.46 -10.77
C THR A 101 -21.77 8.30 -11.76
N LYS A 102 -20.75 7.43 -11.82
CA LYS A 102 -20.80 6.21 -12.66
C LYS A 102 -21.84 5.18 -12.19
N LYS A 103 -22.22 5.16 -10.92
CA LYS A 103 -23.24 4.23 -10.39
C LYS A 103 -24.69 4.56 -10.81
N GLN A 104 -24.96 5.70 -11.45
CA GLN A 104 -26.31 6.03 -11.94
C GLN A 104 -26.54 5.69 -13.43
N ARG A 105 -25.59 5.06 -14.13
CA ARG A 105 -25.72 4.81 -15.58
C ARG A 105 -25.85 3.34 -16.01
N GLU A 106 -25.98 2.41 -15.07
CA GLU A 106 -26.09 0.97 -15.37
C GLU A 106 -27.48 0.37 -15.04
N GLU A 107 -28.54 1.19 -14.89
CA GLU A 107 -29.92 0.67 -14.74
C GLU A 107 -30.86 1.08 -15.88
N SER A 108 -30.32 1.46 -17.05
CA SER A 108 -31.15 1.76 -18.23
C SER A 108 -30.46 1.36 -19.53
N ALA A 109 -29.99 0.12 -19.61
CA ALA A 109 -29.64 -0.52 -20.87
C ALA A 109 -30.00 -2.01 -20.84
N ASP A 110 -31.19 -2.32 -20.33
CA ASP A 110 -31.90 -3.55 -20.66
C ASP A 110 -33.25 -3.11 -21.23
N SER A 111 -33.64 -3.65 -22.39
CA SER A 111 -34.83 -3.33 -23.22
C SER A 111 -34.63 -2.32 -24.36
N SER A 112 -34.05 -2.78 -25.48
CA SER A 112 -34.64 -2.64 -26.83
C SER A 112 -33.95 -3.58 -27.82
#